data_AF-A0A8X7QHW6-F1
#
_entry.id   AF-A0A8X7QHW6-F1
#
_cell.length_a   1.000
_cell.length_b   1.000
_cell.length_c   1.000
_cell.angle_alpha   90.00
_cell.angle_beta   90.00
_cell.angle_gamma   90.00
#
_symmetry.space_group_name_H-M   'P 1'
#
loop_
_entity.id
_entity.type
_entity.pdbx_description
1 polymer ?
#
loop_
_entity_poly.entity_id
_entity_poly.type
_entity_poly.pdbx_seq_one_letter_code
_entity_poly.pdbx_strand_id
1 'polypeptide(L)'
;MVKYNFKKITVVPDGKKFVDIILSRTQRQTPTVTHKSKKISQLRSFYMRKIKFTQSNFVEKLSTIVYEFPRLEEINPFYDNLFNVLYDKDHYKLALGQLNTA
;
A
#
# COMPACT_ATOMS: atom_id res chain seq x y z
N MET A 1 13.86 -4.02 26.74
CA MET A 1 12.84 -4.30 25.71
C MET A 1 13.00 -3.23 24.63
N VAL A 2 13.42 -3.60 23.41
CA VAL A 2 13.68 -2.60 22.35
C VAL A 2 12.33 -2.01 21.91
N LYS A 3 12.09 -0.75 22.25
CA LYS A 3 10.80 -0.07 22.01
C LYS A 3 10.49 0.13 20.51
N TYR A 4 11.52 0.12 19.66
CA TYR A 4 11.42 0.36 18.22
C TYR A 4 12.10 -0.76 17.42
N ASN A 5 11.33 -1.51 16.61
CA ASN A 5 11.87 -2.59 15.79
C ASN A 5 11.77 -2.24 14.30
N PHE A 6 12.83 -1.63 13.77
CA PHE A 6 12.93 -1.23 12.36
C PHE A 6 13.07 -2.40 11.38
N LYS A 7 13.21 -3.65 11.87
CA LYS A 7 13.29 -4.85 11.02
C LYS A 7 11.93 -5.46 10.67
N LYS A 8 10.84 -4.98 11.28
CA LYS A 8 9.48 -5.49 11.02
C LYS A 8 8.78 -4.85 9.83
N ILE A 9 9.43 -3.89 9.16
CA ILE A 9 8.89 -3.21 7.98
C ILE A 9 8.89 -4.17 6.80
N THR A 10 7.75 -4.29 6.13
CA THR A 10 7.61 -5.11 4.93
C THR A 10 8.35 -4.48 3.74
N VAL A 11 8.80 -5.33 2.81
CA VAL A 11 9.52 -4.86 1.63
C VAL A 11 8.59 -4.01 0.77
N VAL A 12 8.97 -2.75 0.56
CA VAL A 12 8.26 -1.82 -0.33
C VAL A 12 8.68 -2.12 -1.78
N PRO A 13 7.75 -2.58 -2.65
CA PRO A 13 8.05 -2.81 -4.05
C PRO A 13 8.15 -1.50 -4.83
N ASP A 14 8.89 -1.54 -5.93
CA ASP A 14 8.91 -0.46 -6.93
C ASP A 14 7.52 -0.26 -7.57
N GLY A 15 7.23 0.95 -8.08
CA GLY A 15 5.92 1.34 -8.58
C GLY A 15 5.37 0.41 -9.67
N LYS A 16 6.21 -0.03 -10.61
CA LYS A 16 5.80 -0.98 -11.65
C LYS A 16 5.48 -2.35 -11.06
N LYS A 17 6.36 -2.87 -10.19
CA LYS A 17 6.16 -4.16 -9.51
C LYS A 17 4.91 -4.13 -8.62
N PHE A 18 4.63 -3.01 -7.99
CA PHE A 18 3.46 -2.84 -7.14
C PHE A 18 2.15 -3.02 -7.93
N VAL A 19 2.04 -2.37 -9.09
CA VAL A 19 0.91 -2.52 -9.99
C VAL A 19 0.78 -3.97 -10.48
N ASP A 20 1.89 -4.58 -10.90
CA ASP A 20 1.89 -5.97 -11.40
C ASP A 20 1.44 -6.96 -10.31
N ILE A 21 1.90 -6.79 -9.07
CA ILE A 21 1.51 -7.64 -7.93
C ILE A 21 0.00 -7.55 -7.68
N ILE A 22 -0.56 -6.34 -7.65
CA ILE A 22 -1.97 -6.13 -7.33
C ILE A 22 -2.86 -6.64 -8.48
N LEU A 23 -2.53 -6.31 -9.73
CA LEU A 23 -3.31 -6.77 -10.88
C LEU A 23 -3.24 -8.30 -11.03
N SER A 24 -2.08 -8.91 -10.78
CA SER A 24 -1.93 -10.37 -10.74
C SER A 24 -2.81 -11.00 -9.64
N ARG A 25 -2.91 -10.36 -8.47
CA ARG A 25 -3.79 -10.82 -7.38
C ARG A 25 -5.26 -10.70 -7.77
N THR A 26 -5.69 -9.57 -8.32
CA THR A 26 -7.06 -9.37 -8.80
C THR A 26 -7.44 -10.42 -9.83
N GLN A 27 -6.58 -10.73 -10.79
CA GLN A 27 -6.87 -11.72 -11.81
C GLN A 27 -7.00 -13.15 -11.24
N ARG A 28 -6.13 -13.53 -10.29
CA ARG A 28 -6.16 -14.86 -9.66
C ARG A 28 -7.33 -15.06 -8.69
N GLN A 29 -7.75 -14.00 -7.99
CA GLN A 29 -8.72 -14.09 -6.89
C GLN A 29 -10.14 -13.65 -7.27
N THR A 30 -10.35 -13.11 -8.48
CA THR A 30 -11.68 -12.75 -8.98
C THR A 30 -12.06 -13.58 -10.21
N PRO A 31 -13.37 -13.86 -10.44
CA PRO A 31 -13.81 -14.53 -11.65
C PRO A 31 -13.33 -13.80 -12.92
N THR A 32 -12.90 -14.56 -13.93
CA THR A 32 -12.26 -14.01 -15.15
C THR A 32 -13.14 -14.07 -16.38
N VAL A 33 -14.04 -15.04 -16.46
CA VAL A 33 -14.87 -15.28 -17.64
C VAL A 33 -16.28 -14.71 -17.45
N THR A 34 -16.74 -13.96 -18.46
CA THR A 34 -18.14 -13.53 -18.59
C THR A 34 -18.59 -13.63 -20.04
N HIS A 35 -19.90 -13.78 -20.26
CA HIS A 35 -20.50 -13.90 -21.59
C HIS A 35 -21.45 -12.74 -21.86
N LYS A 36 -21.54 -12.32 -23.12
CA LYS A 36 -22.37 -11.19 -23.57
C LYS A 36 -23.87 -11.42 -23.34
N SER A 37 -24.31 -12.67 -23.28
CA SER A 37 -25.71 -13.05 -23.05
C SER A 37 -26.18 -12.91 -21.59
N LYS A 38 -25.30 -12.56 -20.64
CA LYS A 38 -25.69 -12.35 -19.24
C LYS A 38 -26.51 -11.08 -19.07
N LYS A 39 -27.36 -11.07 -18.03
CA LYS A 39 -28.12 -9.88 -17.62
C LYS A 39 -27.15 -8.72 -17.32
N ILE A 40 -27.50 -7.50 -17.74
CA ILE A 40 -26.68 -6.30 -17.52
C ILE A 40 -26.33 -6.08 -16.05
N SER A 41 -27.22 -6.46 -15.12
CA SER A 41 -26.97 -6.41 -13.68
C SER A 41 -25.77 -7.27 -13.28
N GLN A 42 -25.67 -8.48 -13.82
CA GLN A 42 -24.56 -9.39 -13.54
C GLN A 42 -23.25 -8.89 -14.14
N LEU A 43 -23.28 -8.30 -15.35
CA LEU A 43 -22.09 -7.68 -15.97
C LEU A 43 -21.58 -6.51 -15.14
N ARG A 44 -22.47 -5.63 -14.67
CA ARG A 44 -22.12 -4.54 -13.77
C ARG A 44 -21.51 -5.05 -12.47
N SER A 45 -22.13 -6.03 -11.82
CA SER A 45 -21.58 -6.63 -10.60
C SER A 45 -20.22 -7.30 -10.83
N PHE A 46 -20.00 -7.93 -11.98
CA PHE A 46 -18.73 -8.54 -12.35
C PHE A 46 -17.59 -7.51 -12.41
N TYR A 47 -17.79 -6.40 -13.14
CA TYR A 47 -16.77 -5.34 -13.24
C TYR A 47 -16.63 -4.55 -11.94
N MET A 48 -17.73 -4.23 -11.26
CA MET A 48 -17.69 -3.55 -9.96
C MET A 48 -16.92 -4.35 -8.92
N ARG A 49 -17.07 -5.69 -8.91
CA ARG A 49 -16.27 -6.55 -8.03
C ARG A 49 -14.78 -6.41 -8.33
N LYS A 50 -14.36 -6.42 -9.60
CA LYS A 50 -12.94 -6.25 -9.97
C LYS A 50 -12.38 -4.89 -9.53
N ILE A 51 -13.14 -3.82 -9.75
CA ILE A 51 -12.73 -2.46 -9.36
C ILE A 51 -12.60 -2.35 -7.85
N LYS A 52 -13.64 -2.74 -7.10
CA LYS A 52 -13.66 -2.68 -5.63
C LYS A 52 -12.55 -3.54 -5.02
N PHE A 53 -12.36 -4.75 -5.53
CA PHE A 53 -11.31 -5.66 -5.07
C PHE A 53 -9.92 -5.06 -5.29
N THR A 54 -9.68 -4.48 -6.46
CA THR A 54 -8.40 -3.82 -6.77
C THR A 54 -8.16 -2.63 -5.83
N GLN A 55 -9.16 -1.76 -5.68
CA GLN A 55 -9.11 -0.61 -4.77
C GLN A 55 -8.79 -1.03 -3.33
N SER A 56 -9.45 -2.06 -2.81
CA SER A 56 -9.20 -2.53 -1.44
C SER A 56 -7.77 -3.04 -1.25
N ASN A 57 -7.21 -3.76 -2.24
CA ASN A 57 -5.82 -4.23 -2.18
C ASN A 57 -4.79 -3.09 -2.25
N PHE A 58 -5.05 -2.06 -3.06
CA PHE A 58 -4.20 -0.87 -3.11
C PHE A 58 -4.16 -0.17 -1.75
N VAL A 59 -5.33 0.11 -1.20
CA VAL A 59 -5.47 0.78 0.10
C VAL A 59 -4.81 -0.05 1.20
N GLU A 60 -5.10 -1.35 1.30
CA GLU A 60 -4.51 -2.21 2.31
C GLU A 60 -2.98 -2.16 2.28
N LYS A 61 -2.38 -2.22 1.08
CA LYS A 61 -0.91 -2.19 0.96
C LYS A 61 -0.31 -0.83 1.24
N LEU A 62 -0.89 0.26 0.73
CA LEU A 62 -0.42 1.62 1.00
C LEU A 62 -0.54 1.96 2.49
N SER A 63 -1.69 1.64 3.11
CA SER A 63 -1.89 1.80 4.54
C SER A 63 -0.88 1.00 5.35
N THR A 64 -0.62 -0.26 4.98
CA THR A 64 0.41 -1.09 5.65
C THR A 64 1.77 -0.39 5.65
N ILE A 65 2.19 0.16 4.51
CA ILE A 65 3.46 0.91 4.40
C ILE A 65 3.42 2.13 5.33
N VAL A 66 2.36 2.94 5.29
CA VAL A 66 2.25 4.14 6.15
C VAL A 66 2.28 3.80 7.65
N TYR A 67 1.71 2.67 8.07
CA TYR A 67 1.67 2.26 9.47
C TYR A 67 2.96 1.60 9.98
N GLU A 68 3.66 0.85 9.12
CA GLU A 68 4.89 0.16 9.52
C GLU A 68 6.09 1.09 9.65
N PHE A 69 6.09 2.18 8.87
CA PHE A 69 7.13 3.20 8.95
C PHE A 69 6.97 4.06 10.21
N PRO A 70 8.05 4.26 10.99
CA PRO A 70 7.94 4.92 12.28
C PRO A 70 7.71 6.42 12.12
N ARG A 71 6.81 6.97 12.94
CA ARG A 71 6.53 8.41 12.99
C ARG A 71 7.61 9.11 13.81
N LEU A 72 8.46 9.88 13.15
CA LEU A 72 9.66 10.49 13.76
C LEU A 72 9.36 11.36 15.00
N GLU A 73 8.17 11.97 15.09
CA GLU A 73 7.74 12.80 16.22
C GLU A 73 7.46 12.01 17.50
N GLU A 74 7.18 10.71 17.39
CA GLU A 74 6.82 9.84 18.51
C GLU A 74 8.02 8.98 19.00
N ILE A 75 9.18 9.09 18.34
CA ILE A 75 10.39 8.34 18.66
C ILE A 75 11.28 9.13 19.63
N ASN A 76 12.15 8.43 20.34
CA ASN A 76 13.17 9.08 21.17
C ASN A 76 14.04 10.07 20.34
N PRO A 77 14.35 11.27 20.88
CA PRO A 77 15.13 12.29 20.18
C PRO A 77 16.47 11.83 19.59
N PHE A 78 17.11 10.82 20.19
CA PHE A 78 18.32 10.22 19.64
C PHE A 78 18.09 9.63 18.24
N TYR A 79 17.02 8.84 18.08
CA TYR A 79 16.69 8.25 16.79
C TYR A 79 16.16 9.30 15.81
N ASP A 80 15.40 10.30 16.27
CA ASP A 80 14.97 11.42 15.41
C ASP A 80 16.18 12.14 14.79
N ASN A 81 17.19 12.48 15.61
CA ASN A 81 18.43 13.09 15.13
C ASN A 81 19.21 12.15 14.19
N LEU A 82 19.28 10.86 14.51
CA LEU A 82 19.94 9.87 13.66
C LEU A 82 19.25 9.74 12.28
N PHE A 83 17.92 9.69 12.26
CA PHE A 83 17.15 9.64 11.02
C PHE A 83 17.31 10.92 10.20
N ASN A 84 17.34 12.07 10.86
CA ASN A 84 17.58 13.35 10.19
C ASN A 84 18.93 13.38 9.46
N VAL A 85 20.00 12.88 10.09
CA VAL A 85 21.34 12.83 9.50
C VAL A 85 21.44 11.79 8.37
N LEU A 86 20.80 10.63 8.52
CA LEU A 86 20.94 9.53 7.56
C LEU A 86 20.00 9.62 6.35
N TYR A 87 18.77 10.10 6.55
CA TYR A 87 17.69 9.96 5.57
C TYR A 87 16.99 11.26 5.19
N ASP A 88 17.39 12.38 5.77
CA ASP A 88 16.69 13.66 5.67
C ASP A 88 15.24 13.56 6.17
N LYS A 89 14.97 14.21 7.30
CA LYS A 89 13.66 14.17 7.96
C LYS A 89 12.55 14.74 7.07
N ASP A 90 12.85 15.76 6.28
CA ASP A 90 11.85 16.41 5.44
C ASP A 90 11.51 15.55 4.23
N HIS A 91 12.52 14.95 3.59
CA HIS A 91 12.31 14.00 2.52
C HIS A 91 11.48 12.79 2.97
N TYR A 92 11.80 12.24 4.14
CA TYR A 92 11.06 11.13 4.75
C TYR A 92 9.57 11.47 4.99
N LYS A 93 9.29 12.62 5.60
CA LYS A 93 7.92 13.06 5.88
C LYS A 93 7.13 13.34 4.60
N LEU A 94 7.76 13.98 3.61
CA LEU A 94 7.13 14.25 2.32
C LEU A 94 6.77 12.97 1.58
N ALA A 95 7.67 11.98 1.54
CA ALA A 95 7.41 10.70 0.88
C ALA A 95 6.24 9.95 1.54
N LEU A 96 6.18 9.90 2.87
CA LEU A 96 5.04 9.29 3.58
C LEU A 96 3.75 10.09 3.39
N GLY A 97 3.83 11.42 3.35
CA GLY A 97 2.69 12.30 3.08
C GLY A 97 2.08 12.04 1.70
N GLN A 98 2.92 11.90 0.67
CA GLN A 98 2.50 11.56 -0.69
C GLN A 98 1.77 10.21 -0.75
N LEU A 99 2.30 9.19 -0.05
CA LEU A 99 1.67 7.87 0.03
C LEU A 99 0.32 7.90 0.76
N ASN A 100 0.15 8.75 1.76
CA ASN A 100 -1.12 8.88 2.48
C ASN A 100 -2.21 9.59 1.67
N THR A 101 -1.83 10.41 0.68
CA THR A 101 -2.76 11.09 -0.22
C THR A 101 -3.12 10.27 -1.47
N ALA A 102 -2.35 9.23 -1.78
CA ALA A 102 -2.52 8.37 -2.95
C ALA A 102 -3.63 7.32 -2.75
#